data_AF-A0A849T632-F1
#
_entry.id   AF-A0A849T632-F1
#
_cell.length_a   1.000
_cell.length_b   1.000
_cell.length_c   1.000
_cell.angle_alpha   90.00
_cell.angle_beta   90.00
_cell.angle_gamma   90.00
#
_symmetry.space_group_name_H-M   'P 1'
#
loop_
_entity.id
_entity.type
_entity.pdbx_description
1 polymer ?
#
loop_
_entity_poly.entity_id
_entity_poly.type
_entity_poly.pdbx_seq_one_letter_code
_entity_poly.pdbx_strand_id
1 'polypeptide(L)'
;MAMQKFIIFIISIILSGCVAKGKVAIIMKSNLKQSVLNLNIASVRIQNNQLIINGSNLESITTVKLVEGGLTQTLAVESATNGEVIANGVSAITLGVGKVFDMILSNANAAATFPVSFTLNDGSVTKQKLSSMGALSGQVLKFNGTTWEPAS
;
A
#
# COMPACT_ATOMS: atom_id res chain seq x y z
N MET A 1 -28.40 -86.16 32.58
CA MET A 1 -29.44 -86.34 31.54
C MET A 1 -30.39 -85.16 31.70
N ALA A 2 -30.52 -84.14 30.84
CA ALA A 2 -30.14 -83.88 29.44
C ALA A 2 -29.56 -82.43 29.38
N MET A 3 -28.45 -82.12 28.73
CA MET A 3 -28.15 -82.08 27.29
C MET A 3 -29.17 -81.29 26.46
N GLN A 4 -28.76 -80.06 26.12
CA GLN A 4 -28.82 -79.49 24.77
C GLN A 4 -30.19 -79.08 24.23
N LYS A 5 -30.43 -77.76 24.19
CA LYS A 5 -31.07 -77.07 23.06
C LYS A 5 -30.93 -75.55 23.21
N PHE A 6 -30.49 -74.93 22.11
CA PHE A 6 -30.59 -73.50 21.78
C PHE A 6 -29.72 -72.55 22.64
N ILE A 7 -28.53 -72.08 22.26
CA ILE A 7 -28.08 -71.50 20.98
C ILE A 7 -29.20 -70.64 20.37
N ILE A 8 -28.97 -69.32 20.27
CA ILE A 8 -29.92 -68.23 19.92
C ILE A 8 -30.48 -67.47 21.14
N PHE A 9 -29.59 -66.83 21.90
CA PHE A 9 -29.77 -65.42 22.29
C PHE A 9 -28.40 -64.78 22.59
N ILE A 10 -27.41 -65.13 21.77
CA ILE A 10 -26.34 -64.22 21.41
C ILE A 10 -27.02 -63.18 20.51
N ILE A 11 -26.74 -61.88 20.71
CA ILE A 11 -27.33 -60.69 20.06
C ILE A 11 -28.29 -59.90 20.97
N SER A 12 -27.74 -59.32 22.03
CA SER A 12 -28.10 -58.01 22.62
C SER A 12 -27.37 -57.97 23.96
N ILE A 13 -26.18 -57.42 24.08
CA ILE A 13 -25.97 -55.98 24.17
C ILE A 13 -24.45 -55.81 24.12
N ILE A 14 -23.92 -55.62 22.93
CA ILE A 14 -22.60 -55.02 22.76
C ILE A 14 -22.90 -53.53 22.69
N LEU A 15 -23.01 -52.87 23.84
CA LEU A 15 -22.88 -51.41 23.89
C LEU A 15 -21.39 -51.10 23.64
N SER A 16 -20.95 -51.32 22.41
CA SER A 16 -19.82 -50.62 21.84
C SER A 16 -20.21 -49.15 21.80
N GLY A 17 -19.83 -48.41 22.85
CA GLY A 17 -19.84 -46.96 22.85
C GLY A 17 -18.89 -46.48 21.75
N CYS A 18 -19.41 -46.37 20.54
CA CYS A 18 -18.77 -45.65 19.46
C CYS A 18 -18.83 -44.17 19.83
N VAL A 19 -17.82 -43.66 20.53
CA VAL A 19 -17.64 -42.21 20.67
C VAL A 19 -17.27 -41.72 19.28
N ALA A 20 -18.28 -41.39 18.48
CA ALA A 20 -18.08 -40.70 17.22
C ALA A 20 -17.37 -39.37 17.57
N LYS A 21 -16.06 -39.31 17.29
CA LYS A 21 -15.33 -38.06 17.24
C LYS A 21 -15.95 -37.25 16.11
N GLY A 22 -16.98 -36.48 16.45
CA GLY A 22 -17.59 -35.53 15.53
C GLY A 22 -16.48 -34.58 15.09
N LYS A 23 -16.00 -34.75 13.85
CA LYS A 23 -15.26 -33.69 13.19
C LYS A 23 -16.24 -32.55 13.05
N VAL A 24 -16.10 -31.51 13.86
CA VAL A 24 -16.77 -30.24 13.61
C VAL A 24 -16.12 -29.68 12.35
N ALA A 25 -16.72 -29.98 11.20
CA ALA A 25 -16.39 -29.29 9.97
C ALA A 25 -16.99 -27.90 10.10
N ILE A 26 -16.16 -26.90 10.40
CA ILE A 26 -16.54 -25.51 10.17
C ILE A 26 -16.56 -25.33 8.66
N ILE A 27 -17.70 -25.61 8.03
CA ILE A 27 -17.93 -25.24 6.65
C ILE A 27 -18.23 -23.74 6.68
N MET A 28 -17.19 -22.91 6.58
CA MET A 28 -17.39 -21.52 6.23
C MET A 28 -17.89 -21.51 4.78
N LYS A 29 -19.22 -21.48 4.59
CA LYS A 29 -19.80 -21.03 3.31
C LYS A 29 -19.54 -19.53 3.20
N SER A 30 -18.29 -19.19 2.95
CA SER A 30 -17.90 -17.82 2.75
C SER A 30 -18.27 -17.46 1.32
N ASN A 31 -19.40 -16.78 1.13
CA ASN A 31 -19.62 -15.97 -0.06
C ASN A 31 -18.66 -14.78 0.02
N LEU A 32 -17.35 -15.03 -0.09
CA LEU A 32 -16.33 -13.98 -0.10
C LEU A 32 -16.49 -13.22 -1.42
N LYS A 33 -17.41 -12.25 -1.44
CA LYS A 33 -17.21 -11.09 -2.30
C LYS A 33 -15.98 -10.39 -1.73
N GLN A 34 -14.81 -10.76 -2.26
CA GLN A 34 -13.59 -10.03 -1.99
C GLN A 34 -13.86 -8.57 -2.32
N SER A 35 -13.73 -7.70 -1.33
CA SER A 35 -13.85 -6.27 -1.55
C SER A 35 -12.70 -5.88 -2.47
N VAL A 36 -13.02 -5.31 -3.63
CA VAL A 36 -12.04 -4.81 -4.60
C VAL A 36 -12.27 -3.31 -4.72
N LEU A 37 -11.20 -2.54 -4.67
CA LEU A 37 -11.26 -1.10 -4.94
C LEU A 37 -11.19 -0.86 -6.44
N ASN A 38 -12.29 -0.40 -7.03
CA ASN A 38 -12.34 0.04 -8.42
C ASN A 38 -12.02 1.53 -8.51
N LEU A 39 -10.75 1.87 -8.30
CA LEU A 39 -10.26 3.25 -8.38
C LEU A 39 -9.82 3.56 -9.81
N ASN A 40 -10.03 4.80 -10.25
CA ASN A 40 -9.37 5.33 -11.43
C ASN A 40 -8.38 6.41 -10.98
N ILE A 41 -7.12 6.33 -11.42
CA ILE A 41 -6.10 7.32 -11.10
C ILE A 41 -5.77 8.10 -12.36
N ALA A 42 -6.04 9.40 -12.33
CA ALA A 42 -5.79 10.31 -13.44
C ALA A 42 -4.42 11.00 -13.33
N SER A 43 -4.03 11.43 -12.12
CA SER A 43 -2.70 12.00 -11.89
C SER A 43 -2.27 11.89 -10.44
N VAL A 44 -0.95 11.84 -10.23
CA VAL A 44 -0.32 11.87 -8.92
C VAL A 44 0.78 12.92 -8.97
N ARG A 45 0.74 13.86 -8.03
CA ARG A 45 1.61 15.04 -8.03
C ARG A 45 1.93 15.47 -6.62
N ILE A 46 3.05 16.17 -6.47
CA ILE A 46 3.50 16.69 -5.19
C ILE A 46 3.44 18.20 -5.23
N GLN A 47 2.72 18.77 -4.29
CA GLN A 47 2.61 20.22 -4.11
C GLN A 47 2.54 20.50 -2.61
N ASN A 48 3.23 21.54 -2.15
CA ASN A 48 3.18 21.98 -0.75
C ASN A 48 3.44 20.84 0.27
N ASN A 49 4.41 19.95 -0.02
CA ASN A 49 4.72 18.78 0.81
C ASN A 49 3.56 17.78 1.01
N GLN A 50 2.59 17.79 0.09
CA GLN A 50 1.48 16.85 0.04
C GLN A 50 1.55 16.03 -1.25
N LEU A 51 1.16 14.76 -1.15
CA LEU A 51 0.83 13.95 -2.30
C LEU A 51 -0.63 14.21 -2.66
N ILE A 52 -0.87 14.74 -3.85
CA ILE A 52 -2.21 14.98 -4.39
C ILE A 52 -2.45 13.92 -5.46
N ILE A 53 -3.48 13.11 -5.25
CA ILE A 53 -3.91 12.03 -6.14
C ILE A 53 -5.27 12.43 -6.70
N ASN A 54 -5.38 12.58 -8.00
CA ASN A 54 -6.63 12.91 -8.69
C ASN A 54 -7.14 11.68 -9.44
N GLY A 55 -8.46 11.50 -9.49
CA GLY A 55 -9.06 10.30 -10.05
C GLY A 55 -10.58 10.21 -9.87
N SER A 56 -11.08 9.00 -9.68
CA SER A 56 -12.46 8.73 -9.29
C SER A 56 -12.58 7.54 -8.32
N ASN A 57 -13.69 7.49 -7.59
CA ASN A 57 -14.00 6.52 -6.53
C ASN A 57 -13.02 6.53 -5.35
N LEU A 58 -12.40 7.69 -5.08
CA LEU A 58 -11.32 7.80 -4.08
C LEU A 58 -11.82 8.11 -2.66
N GLU A 59 -13.11 8.38 -2.47
CA GLU A 59 -13.71 8.83 -1.20
C GLU A 59 -13.53 7.86 -0.04
N SER A 60 -13.37 6.57 -0.33
CA SER A 60 -13.20 5.54 0.71
C SER A 60 -11.76 5.38 1.19
N ILE A 61 -10.79 6.05 0.57
CA ILE A 61 -9.37 5.87 0.87
C ILE A 61 -9.01 6.50 2.20
N THR A 62 -8.45 5.71 3.10
CA THR A 62 -8.03 6.15 4.44
C THR A 62 -6.53 6.01 4.66
N THR A 63 -5.83 5.32 3.76
CA THR A 63 -4.38 5.13 3.87
C THR A 63 -3.75 5.17 2.50
N VAL A 64 -2.65 5.90 2.41
CA VAL A 64 -1.78 5.95 1.23
C VAL A 64 -0.40 5.49 1.67
N LYS A 65 0.19 4.56 0.92
CA LYS A 65 1.58 4.13 1.12
C LYS A 65 2.38 4.29 -0.15
N LEU A 66 3.65 4.62 -0.01
CA LEU A 66 4.65 4.56 -1.07
C LEU A 66 5.68 3.49 -0.71
N VAL A 67 5.91 2.55 -1.62
CA VAL A 67 6.87 1.47 -1.43
C VAL A 67 7.94 1.52 -2.52
N GLU A 68 9.21 1.50 -2.12
CA GLU A 68 10.35 1.37 -3.02
C GLU A 68 11.40 0.46 -2.39
N GLY A 69 11.77 -0.63 -3.08
CA GLY A 69 12.90 -1.46 -2.66
C GLY A 69 12.81 -2.05 -1.24
N GLY A 70 11.60 -2.22 -0.70
CA GLY A 70 11.35 -2.70 0.66
C GLY A 70 11.17 -1.61 1.72
N LEU A 71 11.44 -0.34 1.39
CA LEU A 71 11.06 0.80 2.22
C LEU A 71 9.56 1.06 2.02
N THR A 72 8.79 1.13 3.12
CA THR A 72 7.37 1.48 3.09
C THR A 72 7.14 2.75 3.89
N GLN A 73 6.75 3.82 3.20
CA GLN A 73 6.28 5.05 3.84
C GLN A 73 4.76 5.06 3.86
N THR A 74 4.17 5.24 5.03
CA THR A 74 2.72 5.50 5.16
C THR A 74 2.49 7.00 5.25
N LEU A 75 1.62 7.53 4.40
CA LEU A 75 1.21 8.92 4.36
C LEU A 75 -0.15 9.05 5.04
N ALA A 76 -0.32 10.11 5.84
CA ALA A 76 -1.59 10.38 6.50
C ALA A 76 -2.56 11.03 5.50
N VAL A 77 -3.73 10.44 5.29
CA VAL A 77 -4.77 11.04 4.45
C VAL A 77 -5.38 12.22 5.20
N GLU A 78 -5.21 13.42 4.66
CA GLU A 78 -5.80 14.65 5.18
C GLU A 78 -7.23 14.84 4.66
N SER A 79 -7.43 14.54 3.38
CA SER A 79 -8.73 14.65 2.71
C SER A 79 -8.87 13.55 1.68
N ALA A 80 -10.07 12.99 1.57
CA ALA A 80 -10.48 12.07 0.52
C ALA A 80 -11.88 12.44 0.07
N THR A 81 -12.01 12.76 -1.21
CA THR A 81 -13.27 12.97 -1.91
C THR A 81 -13.39 11.94 -3.03
N ASN A 82 -14.51 11.89 -3.74
CA ASN A 82 -14.64 11.00 -4.89
C ASN A 82 -13.50 11.20 -5.92
N GLY A 83 -13.07 12.46 -6.11
CA GLY A 83 -12.13 12.84 -7.18
C GLY A 83 -10.70 13.11 -6.75
N GLU A 84 -10.44 13.28 -5.45
CA GLU A 84 -9.13 13.72 -4.95
C GLU A 84 -8.80 13.12 -3.58
N VAL A 85 -7.55 12.69 -3.41
CA VAL A 85 -6.95 12.35 -2.12
C VAL A 85 -5.74 13.25 -1.89
N ILE A 86 -5.68 13.86 -0.72
CA ILE A 86 -4.56 14.66 -0.24
C ILE A 86 -3.92 13.89 0.91
N ALA A 87 -2.65 13.53 0.76
CA ALA A 87 -1.90 12.82 1.78
C ALA A 87 -0.64 13.58 2.21
N ASN A 88 -0.43 13.66 3.53
CA ASN A 88 0.71 14.31 4.16
C ASN A 88 1.85 13.34 4.45
N GLY A 89 3.07 13.87 4.54
CA GLY A 89 4.25 13.13 4.97
C GLY A 89 5.24 12.75 3.86
N VAL A 90 5.11 13.35 2.67
CA VAL A 90 6.05 13.09 1.57
C VAL A 90 7.48 13.60 1.84
N SER A 91 7.66 14.50 2.81
CA SER A 91 8.99 14.97 3.22
C SER A 91 9.82 13.93 3.98
N ALA A 92 9.19 12.86 4.50
CA ALA A 92 9.87 11.79 5.21
C ALA A 92 10.59 10.79 4.29
N ILE A 93 10.38 10.87 2.96
CA ILE A 93 10.99 10.00 1.96
C ILE A 93 11.80 10.81 0.95
N THR A 94 13.03 10.38 0.67
CA THR A 94 13.78 10.88 -0.48
C THR A 94 13.14 10.31 -1.74
N LEU A 95 12.31 11.11 -2.41
CA LEU A 95 11.77 10.73 -3.70
C LEU A 95 12.85 10.88 -4.75
N GLY A 96 13.57 9.78 -4.99
CA GLY A 96 14.56 9.72 -6.05
C GLY A 96 13.91 9.99 -7.39
N VAL A 97 14.45 10.97 -8.13
CA VAL A 97 14.04 11.21 -9.52
C VAL A 97 14.34 9.99 -10.38
N GLY A 98 13.37 9.59 -11.21
CA GLY A 98 13.50 8.42 -12.07
C GLY A 98 13.34 7.07 -11.35
N LYS A 99 12.91 7.09 -10.09
CA LYS A 99 12.49 5.88 -9.37
C LYS A 99 11.01 5.61 -9.59
N VAL A 100 10.66 4.33 -9.52
CA VAL A 100 9.26 3.85 -9.53
C VAL A 100 8.91 3.39 -8.13
N PHE A 101 7.82 3.94 -7.62
CA PHE A 101 7.23 3.59 -6.34
C PHE A 101 5.93 2.84 -6.58
N ASP A 102 5.65 1.84 -5.74
CA ASP A 102 4.31 1.28 -5.65
C ASP A 102 3.50 2.17 -4.70
N MET A 103 2.52 2.88 -5.26
CA MET A 103 1.53 3.62 -4.50
C MET A 103 0.38 2.69 -4.13
N ILE A 104 0.23 2.41 -2.84
CA ILE A 104 -0.84 1.56 -2.32
C ILE A 104 -1.90 2.46 -1.70
N LEU A 105 -3.11 2.41 -2.25
CA LEU A 105 -4.30 3.08 -1.72
C LEU A 105 -5.16 2.03 -1.04
N SER A 106 -5.53 2.24 0.22
CA SER A 106 -6.33 1.27 0.95
C SER A 106 -7.39 1.90 1.83
N ASN A 107 -8.39 1.08 2.14
CA ASN A 107 -9.39 1.33 3.16
C ASN A 107 -9.44 0.14 4.13
N ALA A 108 -10.45 0.08 4.99
CA ALA A 108 -10.58 -0.99 5.98
C ALA A 108 -10.76 -2.40 5.37
N ASN A 109 -11.17 -2.49 4.10
CA ASN A 109 -11.61 -3.75 3.49
C ASN A 109 -10.72 -4.21 2.34
N ALA A 110 -10.02 -3.30 1.67
CA ALA A 110 -9.29 -3.59 0.44
C ALA A 110 -8.14 -2.61 0.20
N ALA A 111 -7.25 -2.98 -0.72
CA ALA A 111 -6.15 -2.15 -1.20
C ALA A 111 -6.00 -2.29 -2.72
N ALA A 112 -5.57 -1.22 -3.37
CA ALA A 112 -5.18 -1.18 -4.78
C ALA A 112 -3.78 -0.60 -4.90
N THR A 113 -2.98 -1.13 -5.82
CA THR A 113 -1.57 -0.73 -6.01
C THR A 113 -1.40 -0.16 -7.41
N PHE A 114 -0.72 0.98 -7.49
CA PHE A 114 -0.44 1.69 -8.73
C PHE A 114 1.05 2.02 -8.82
N PRO A 115 1.74 1.69 -9.91
CA PRO A 115 3.10 2.16 -10.12
C PRO A 115 3.07 3.67 -10.39
N VAL A 116 3.86 4.43 -9.65
CA VAL A 116 4.02 5.88 -9.83
C VAL A 116 5.49 6.24 -9.89
N SER A 117 5.87 7.15 -10.77
CA SER A 117 7.24 7.65 -10.87
C SER A 117 7.24 9.16 -10.76
N PHE A 118 8.20 9.68 -10.00
CA PHE A 118 8.40 11.13 -9.88
C PHE A 118 9.59 11.52 -10.76
N THR A 119 9.32 12.36 -11.76
CA THR A 119 10.33 12.83 -12.71
C THR A 119 10.42 14.34 -12.69
N LEU A 120 11.60 14.85 -13.05
CA LEU A 120 11.76 16.25 -13.40
C LEU A 120 11.52 16.37 -14.90
N ASN A 121 10.46 17.07 -15.27
CA ASN A 121 10.18 17.34 -16.69
C ASN A 121 11.25 18.27 -17.27
N ASP A 122 11.46 18.20 -18.58
CA ASP A 122 12.36 19.12 -19.27
C ASP A 122 11.94 20.57 -19.01
N GLY A 123 12.93 21.40 -18.67
CA GLY A 123 12.71 22.80 -18.27
C GLY A 123 12.09 23.01 -16.88
N SER A 124 11.87 21.95 -16.09
CA SER A 124 11.35 22.09 -14.72
C SER A 124 12.31 22.84 -13.78
N VAL A 125 13.62 22.79 -14.02
CA VAL A 125 14.61 23.60 -13.31
C VAL A 125 14.77 24.93 -14.04
N THR A 126 14.12 25.97 -13.52
CA THR A 126 14.20 27.34 -14.08
C THR A 126 15.27 28.16 -13.35
N LYS A 127 15.69 29.29 -13.93
CA LYS A 127 16.69 30.19 -13.32
C LYS A 127 16.32 30.61 -11.90
N GLN A 128 15.04 30.82 -11.61
CA GLN A 128 14.52 31.20 -10.29
C GLN A 128 14.67 30.10 -9.24
N LYS A 129 14.82 28.84 -9.66
CA LYS A 129 15.04 27.70 -8.76
C LYS A 129 16.53 27.49 -8.42
N LEU A 130 17.43 28.19 -9.11
CA LEU A 130 18.86 28.14 -8.84
C LEU A 130 19.23 29.26 -7.86
N SER A 131 19.85 28.88 -6.75
CA SER A 131 20.48 29.85 -5.85
C SER A 131 21.67 30.50 -6.55
N SER A 132 21.86 31.81 -6.39
CA SER A 132 23.06 32.49 -6.90
C SER A 132 24.33 32.11 -6.13
N MET A 133 24.20 31.47 -4.96
CA MET A 133 25.33 31.06 -4.10
C MET A 133 26.33 32.21 -3.83
N GLY A 134 25.86 33.46 -3.81
CA GLY A 134 26.68 34.65 -3.60
C GLY A 134 27.30 35.28 -4.86
N ALA A 135 27.04 34.75 -6.05
CA ALA A 135 27.53 35.31 -7.30
C ALA A 135 26.94 36.69 -7.59
N LEU A 136 27.80 37.64 -7.95
CA LEU A 136 27.41 38.92 -8.55
C LEU A 136 27.28 38.80 -10.07
N SER A 137 26.66 39.81 -10.69
CA SER A 137 26.52 39.87 -12.14
C SER A 137 27.88 39.76 -12.84
N GLY A 138 27.97 38.84 -13.80
CA GLY A 138 29.20 38.59 -14.57
C GLY A 138 30.23 37.69 -13.88
N GLN A 139 29.99 37.23 -12.64
CA GLN A 139 30.89 36.33 -11.96
C GLN A 139 30.61 34.87 -12.32
N VAL A 140 31.69 34.10 -12.47
CA VAL A 140 31.66 32.64 -12.52
C VAL A 140 32.10 32.13 -11.15
N LEU A 141 31.33 31.20 -10.57
CA LEU A 141 31.73 30.51 -9.35
C LEU A 141 32.25 29.11 -9.67
N LYS A 142 33.33 28.72 -9.01
CA LYS A 142 33.87 27.35 -9.02
C LYS A 142 33.72 26.74 -7.63
N PHE A 143 33.24 25.51 -7.57
CA PHE A 143 33.21 24.75 -6.32
C PHE A 143 34.60 24.17 -6.05
N ASN A 144 35.18 24.48 -4.90
CA ASN A 144 36.51 24.02 -4.50
C ASN A 144 36.50 22.74 -3.65
N GLY A 145 35.33 22.13 -3.45
CA GLY A 145 35.13 20.96 -2.58
C GLY A 145 34.44 21.30 -1.26
N THR A 146 34.41 22.57 -0.85
CA THR A 146 33.75 23.03 0.38
C THR A 146 32.82 24.24 0.15
N THR A 147 33.24 25.20 -0.67
CA THR A 147 32.46 26.42 -0.97
C THR A 147 32.46 26.76 -2.45
N TRP A 148 31.46 27.52 -2.87
CA TRP A 148 31.48 28.21 -4.17
C TRP A 148 32.26 29.51 -4.03
N GLU A 149 33.34 29.66 -4.79
CA GLU A 149 34.20 30.86 -4.77
C GLU A 149 34.35 31.46 -6.18
N PRO A 150 34.61 32.77 -6.30
CA PRO A 150 34.87 33.40 -7.59
C PRO A 150 36.00 32.70 -8.34
N ALA A 151 35.74 32.38 -9.60
CA ALA A 151 36.75 31.88 -10.54
C ALA A 151 37.13 33.00 -11.51
N SER A 152 38.44 33.16 -11.72
CA SER A 152 39.03 34.01 -12.76
C SER A 152 39.52 33.18 -13.94
#